data_AF-A0A8J7P0F5-F1
#
_entry.id   AF-A0A8J7P0F5-F1
#
_cell.length_a   1.000
_cell.length_b   1.000
_cell.length_c   1.000
_cell.angle_alpha   90.00
_cell.angle_beta   90.00
_cell.angle_gamma   90.00
#
_symmetry.space_group_name_H-M   'P 1'
#
loop_
_entity.id
_entity.type
_entity.pdbx_description
1 polymer ?
#
loop_
_entity_poly.entity_id
_entity_poly.type
_entity_poly.pdbx_seq_one_letter_code
_entity_poly.pdbx_strand_id
1 'polypeptide(L)' 'MLMLCKEQPYASMTDELVIENAGEFFRDQGKQVYLSRPEVCPQGLYELMLSCWSRESRERPSFPAIHRFLLEDAMNMV' A
#
# COMPACT_ATOMS: atom_id res chain seq x y z
N MET A 1 -0.88 -3.37 11.18
CA MET A 1 0.36 -4.17 11.35
C MET A 1 0.17 -5.55 10.72
N LEU A 2 0.42 -5.71 9.41
CA LEU A 2 0.15 -6.97 8.71
C LEU A 2 1.41 -7.83 8.50
N MET A 3 2.58 -7.21 8.36
CA MET A 3 3.87 -7.92 8.29
C MET A 3 4.43 -8.32 9.67
N LEU A 4 3.72 -7.99 10.77
CA LEU A 4 4.20 -8.16 12.16
C LEU A 4 5.63 -7.62 12.37
N CYS A 5 5.98 -6.56 11.62
CA CYS A 5 7.31 -5.93 11.62
C CYS A 5 8.48 -6.88 11.31
N LYS A 6 8.24 -8.01 10.64
CA LYS A 6 9.27 -9.02 10.32
C LYS A 6 10.22 -8.60 9.19
N GLU A 7 9.83 -7.61 8.39
CA GLU A 7 10.60 -7.14 7.24
C GLU A 7 10.45 -5.62 7.10
N GLN A 8 11.54 -4.98 6.65
CA GLN A 8 11.53 -3.57 6.28
C GLN A 8 10.76 -3.38 4.96
N PRO A 9 9.95 -2.32 4.82
CA PRO A 9 9.40 -1.95 3.51
C PRO A 9 10.50 -1.81 2.47
N TYR A 10 10.33 -2.46 1.31
CA TYR A 10 11.31 -2.49 0.22
C TYR A 10 12.69 -3.06 0.62
N ALA A 11 12.75 -4.06 1.51
CA ALA A 11 14.01 -4.65 1.99
C ALA A 11 14.95 -5.18 0.89
N SER A 12 14.44 -5.47 -0.31
CA SER A 12 15.25 -5.89 -1.47
C SER A 12 15.80 -4.72 -2.30
N MET A 13 15.55 -3.48 -1.92
CA MET A 13 15.95 -2.26 -2.63
C MET A 13 16.98 -1.48 -1.81
N THR A 14 17.95 -0.84 -2.48
CA THR A 14 18.78 0.19 -1.85
C THR A 14 18.01 1.49 -1.73
N ASP A 15 18.52 2.43 -0.93
CA ASP A 15 17.92 3.76 -0.79
C ASP A 15 17.78 4.47 -2.16
N GLU A 16 18.80 4.35 -3.03
CA GLU A 16 18.77 4.90 -4.39
C GLU A 16 17.65 4.29 -5.22
N LEU A 17 17.46 2.97 -5.16
CA LEU A 17 16.37 2.30 -5.88
C LEU A 17 15.00 2.74 -5.36
N VAL A 18 14.85 3.02 -4.06
CA VAL A 18 13.61 3.55 -3.50
C VAL A 18 13.33 4.96 -4.04
N ILE A 19 14.35 5.81 -4.15
CA ILE A 19 14.25 7.15 -4.76
C ILE A 19 13.87 7.04 -6.24
N GLU A 20 14.52 6.14 -6.99
CA GLU A 20 14.20 5.90 -8.40
C GLU A 20 12.77 5.42 -8.60
N ASN A 21 12.29 4.52 -7.73
CA ASN A 21 10.92 4.03 -7.74
C ASN A 21 9.89 5.15 -7.52
N ALA A 22 10.16 6.10 -6.61
CA ALA A 22 9.33 7.30 -6.46
C ALA A 22 9.26 8.11 -7.77
N GLY A 23 10.35 8.15 -8.53
CA GLY A 23 10.38 8.72 -9.89
C GLY A 23 9.50 7.97 -10.88
N GLU A 24 9.39 6.64 -10.79
CA GLU A 24 8.49 5.85 -11.64
C GLU A 24 7.01 6.13 -11.35
N PHE A 25 6.64 6.36 -10.08
CA PHE A 25 5.30 6.84 -9.73
C PHE A 25 4.98 8.18 -10.41
N PHE A 26 5.95 9.09 -10.52
CA PHE A 26 5.74 10.36 -11.21
C PHE A 26 5.60 10.16 -12.73
N ARG A 27 6.43 9.30 -13.32
CA ARG A 27 6.43 9.00 -14.77
C ARG A 27 5.16 8.29 -15.25
N ASP A 28 4.51 7.53 -14.38
CA ASP A 28 3.23 6.86 -14.64
C ASP A 28 3.25 5.93 -15.87
N GLN A 29 4.33 5.15 -15.99
CA GLN A 29 4.53 4.19 -17.09
C GLN A 29 4.29 2.72 -16.67
N GLY A 30 3.73 2.50 -15.47
CA GLY A 30 3.48 1.15 -14.94
C GLY A 30 4.74 0.42 -14.47
N LYS A 31 5.87 1.12 -14.31
CA LYS A 31 7.14 0.55 -13.82
C LYS A 31 7.32 0.67 -12.31
N GLN A 32 6.46 1.43 -11.66
CA GLN A 32 6.47 1.61 -10.22
C GLN A 32 6.19 0.29 -9.49
N VAL A 33 6.92 0.07 -8.40
CA VAL A 33 6.82 -1.12 -7.55
C VAL A 33 6.12 -0.73 -6.25
N TYR A 34 5.10 -1.48 -5.90
CA TYR A 34 4.40 -1.40 -4.61
C TYR A 34 4.93 -2.46 -3.64
N LEU A 35 4.69 -2.28 -2.35
CA LEU A 35 4.92 -3.35 -1.37
C LEU A 35 3.99 -4.52 -1.67
N SER A 36 4.51 -5.74 -1.58
CA SER A 36 3.74 -6.96 -1.80
C SER A 36 2.62 -7.16 -0.76
N ARG A 37 1.57 -7.90 -1.14
CA ARG A 37 0.51 -8.28 -0.22
C ARG A 37 1.06 -9.28 0.82
N PRO A 38 0.96 -8.97 2.14
CA PRO A 38 1.29 -9.94 3.18
C PRO A 38 0.38 -11.17 3.11
N GLU A 39 0.88 -12.36 3.44
CA GLU A 39 0.09 -13.60 3.37
C GLU A 39 -1.23 -13.51 4.17
N VAL A 40 -1.16 -12.92 5.36
CA VAL A 40 -2.30 -12.73 6.27
C VAL A 40 -3.22 -11.58 5.90
N CYS A 41 -2.92 -10.81 4.84
CA CYS A 41 -3.70 -9.65 4.43
C CYS A 41 -4.83 -10.06 3.46
N PRO A 42 -6.11 -9.88 3.80
CA PRO A 42 -7.21 -10.09 2.86
C PRO A 42 -7.09 -9.19 1.63
N GLN A 43 -7.62 -9.65 0.49
CA GLN A 43 -7.52 -8.93 -0.78
C GLN A 43 -8.10 -7.50 -0.70
N GLY A 44 -9.29 -7.33 -0.12
CA GLY A 44 -9.90 -6.00 0.03
C GLY A 44 -9.07 -5.04 0.89
N LEU A 45 -8.39 -5.55 1.93
CA LEU A 45 -7.51 -4.74 2.76
C LEU A 45 -6.25 -4.33 1.99
N TYR A 46 -5.73 -5.20 1.13
CA TYR A 46 -4.61 -4.86 0.25
C TYR A 46 -5.01 -3.82 -0.82
N GLU A 47 -6.21 -3.91 -1.37
CA GLU A 47 -6.75 -2.88 -2.27
C GLU A 47 -6.90 -1.53 -1.58
N LEU A 48 -7.32 -1.50 -0.31
CA LEU A 48 -7.28 -0.27 0.49
C LEU A 48 -5.84 0.27 0.62
N MET A 49 -4.85 -0.59 0.88
CA MET A 49 -3.44 -0.18 0.94
C MET A 49 -2.97 0.43 -0.38
N LEU A 50 -3.28 -0.21 -1.52
CA LEU A 50 -2.98 0.33 -2.85
C LEU A 50 -3.62 1.71 -3.08
N SER A 51 -4.87 1.90 -2.64
CA SER A 51 -5.54 3.22 -2.74
C SER A 51 -4.89 4.30 -1.87
N CYS A 52 -4.26 3.93 -0.75
CA CYS A 52 -3.45 4.86 0.06
C CYS A 52 -2.19 5.31 -0.69
N TRP A 53 -1.70 4.51 -1.64
CA TRP A 53 -0.51 4.77 -2.45
C TRP A 53 -0.84 5.33 -3.84
N SER A 54 -2.06 5.83 -4.06
CA SER A 54 -2.43 6.49 -5.31
C SER A 54 -1.50 7.68 -5.61
N ARG A 55 -1.07 7.77 -6.86
CA ARG A 55 -0.27 8.88 -7.40
C ARG A 55 -0.97 10.21 -7.17
N GLU A 56 -2.26 10.28 -7.54
CA GLU A 56 -3.08 11.47 -7.35
C GLU A 56 -3.54 11.60 -5.90
N SER A 57 -3.12 12.65 -5.21
CA SER A 57 -3.43 12.88 -3.80
C SER A 57 -4.93 12.90 -3.50
N ARG A 58 -5.75 13.34 -4.47
CA ARG A 58 -7.21 13.40 -4.35
C ARG A 58 -7.90 12.03 -4.40
N GLU A 59 -7.22 11.02 -4.93
CA GLU A 59 -7.74 9.65 -5.02
C GLU A 59 -7.46 8.84 -3.76
N ARG A 60 -6.57 9.33 -2.88
CA ARG A 60 -6.26 8.67 -1.62
C ARG A 60 -7.46 8.79 -0.68
N PRO A 61 -7.85 7.69 0.00
CA PRO A 61 -8.96 7.72 0.93
C PRO A 61 -8.64 8.64 2.12
N SER A 62 -9.67 9.29 2.64
CA SER A 62 -9.55 10.07 3.88
C SER A 62 -9.41 9.14 5.08
N PHE A 63 -8.81 9.64 6.17
CA PHE A 63 -8.74 8.87 7.42
C PHE A 63 -10.09 8.35 7.93
N PRO A 64 -11.21 9.13 7.88
CA PRO A 64 -12.53 8.58 8.21
C PRO A 64 -12.95 7.39 7.36
N ALA A 65 -12.64 7.38 6.06
CA ALA A 65 -12.95 6.26 5.16
C ALA A 65 -12.08 5.03 5.49
N ILE A 66 -10.78 5.23 5.71
CA ILE A 66 -9.85 4.17 6.14
C ILE A 66 -10.33 3.56 7.47
N HIS A 67 -10.67 4.40 8.44
CA HIS A 67 -11.13 3.96 9.76
C HIS A 67 -12.42 3.13 9.66
N ARG A 68 -13.40 3.59 8.87
CA ARG A 68 -14.65 2.84 8.63
C ARG A 68 -14.36 1.46 8.05
N PHE A 69 -13.55 1.39 6.99
CA PHE A 69 -13.20 0.12 6.35
C PHE A 69 -12.54 -0.85 7.35
N LEU A 70 -11.61 -0.36 8.17
CA LEU A 70 -10.87 -1.20 9.12
C LEU A 70 -11.75 -1.77 10.24
N LEU A 71 -12.84 -1.09 10.62
CA LEU A 71 -13.75 -1.54 11.68
C LEU A 71 -14.94 -2.35 11.14
N GLU A 72 -15.47 -1.98 9.98
CA GLU A 72 -16.72 -2.53 9.47
C GLU A 72 -16.47 -3.59 8.40
N ASP A 73 -15.60 -3.32 7.42
CA ASP A 73 -15.47 -4.18 6.23
C ASP A 73 -14.39 -5.25 6.41
N ALA A 74 -13.27 -4.90 7.02
CA ALA A 74 -12.14 -5.83 7.22
C ALA A 74 -12.46 -6.98 8.19
N MET A 75 -13.39 -6.77 9.14
CA MET A 75 -13.83 -7.81 10.09
C MET A 75 -14.84 -8.79 9.49
N ASN A 76 -15.50 -8.42 8.39
CA ASN A 76 -16.49 -9.26 7.69
C ASN A 76 -15.88 -10.12 6.56
N MET A 77 -14.58 -9.95 6.27
CA MET A 77 -13.84 -10.69 5.23
C MET A 77 -12.97 -11.81 5.80
N VAL A 78 -13.18 -12.20 7.06
CA VAL A 78 -12.50 -13.30 7.77
C VAL A 78 -13.41 -14.52 7.85
#